data_AF-A0A2S6QN48-F1
#
_entry.id   AF-A0A2S6QN48-F1
#
_cell.length_a   1.000
_cell.length_b   1.000
_cell.length_c   1.000
_cell.angle_alpha   90.00
_cell.angle_beta   90.00
_cell.angle_gamma   90.00
#
_symmetry.space_group_name_H-M   'P 1'
#
loop_
_entity.id
_entity.type
_entity.pdbx_description
1 polymer ?
#
loop_
_entity_poly.entity_id
_entity_poly.type
_entity_poly.pdbx_seq_one_letter_code
_entity_poly.pdbx_strand_id
1 'polypeptide(L)' 'MDIIKASIERPTAVVAAIFMTIVLGFIALERIPIQLAPDVNKPVITVTTWWYGASPYEIEREIVNRQEEVLKGIEGSK' A
#
# COMPACT_ATOMS: atom_id res chain seq x y z
N MET A 1 30.54 8.85 -28.62
CA MET A 1 31.29 8.43 -27.41
C MET A 1 31.36 6.92 -27.45
N ASP A 2 32.55 6.35 -27.62
CA ASP A 2 32.72 4.90 -27.73
C ASP A 2 32.89 4.31 -26.32
N ILE A 3 31.80 3.73 -25.80
CA ILE A 3 31.72 3.18 -24.45
C ILE A 3 32.63 1.95 -24.32
N ILE A 4 32.81 1.19 -25.40
CA ILE A 4 33.68 0.01 -25.43
C ILE A 4 35.13 0.46 -25.29
N LYS A 5 35.55 1.44 -26.10
CA LYS A 5 36.92 1.98 -26.03
C LYS A 5 37.23 2.59 -24.67
N ALA A 6 36.32 3.39 -24.11
CA ALA A 6 36.50 4.00 -22.79
C ALA A 6 36.59 2.96 -21.65
N SER A 7 35.86 1.85 -21.78
CA SER A 7 35.90 0.74 -20.81
C SER A 7 37.23 -0.03 -20.85
N ILE A 8 37.81 -0.20 -22.04
CA ILE A 8 39.11 -0.87 -22.23
C ILE A 8 40.26 0.02 -21.75
N GLU A 9 40.20 1.33 -21.97
CA GLU A 9 41.24 2.28 -21.55
C GLU A 9 41.31 2.48 -20.02
N ARG A 10 40.19 2.27 -19.31
CA ARG A 10 40.08 2.47 -17.85
C ARG A 10 39.55 1.23 -17.11
N PRO A 11 40.26 0.09 -17.17
CA PRO A 11 39.78 -1.18 -16.62
C PRO A 11 39.57 -1.13 -15.10
N THR A 12 40.41 -0.38 -14.38
CA THR A 12 40.28 -0.21 -12.91
C THR A 12 38.99 0.51 -12.53
N ALA A 13 38.58 1.52 -13.30
CA ALA A 13 37.32 2.23 -13.08
C ALA A 13 36.11 1.31 -13.34
N VAL A 14 36.17 0.48 -14.38
CA VAL A 14 35.12 -0.50 -14.70
C VAL A 14 34.98 -1.53 -13.57
N VAL A 15 36.09 -2.10 -13.10
CA VAL A 15 36.07 -3.06 -11.99
C VAL A 15 35.50 -2.42 -10.72
N ALA A 16 35.89 -1.18 -10.40
CA ALA A 16 35.36 -0.46 -9.25
C ALA A 16 33.83 -0.24 -9.36
N ALA A 17 33.33 0.12 -10.54
CA ALA A 17 31.90 0.31 -10.78
C ALA A 17 31.12 -1.01 -10.63
N ILE A 18 31.66 -2.12 -11.13
CA ILE A 18 31.07 -3.45 -10.94
C ILE A 18 31.03 -3.81 -9.46
N PHE A 19 32.13 -3.61 -8.74
CA PHE A 19 32.20 -3.89 -7.30
C PHE A 19 31.19 -3.07 -6.50
N MET A 20 31.10 -1.78 -6.82
CA MET A 20 30.11 -0.88 -6.21
C MET A 20 28.68 -1.37 -6.49
N THR A 21 28.40 -1.81 -7.71
CA THR A 21 27.09 -2.35 -8.10
C THR A 21 26.74 -3.61 -7.31
N ILE A 22 27.71 -4.51 -7.12
CA ILE A 22 27.53 -5.74 -6.33
C ILE A 22 27.24 -5.41 -4.86
N VAL A 23 28.02 -4.52 -4.25
CA VAL A 23 27.83 -4.14 -2.84
C VAL A 23 26.48 -3.48 -2.63
N LEU A 24 26.10 -2.54 -3.49
CA LEU A 24 24.79 -1.89 -3.43
C LEU A 24 23.66 -2.88 -3.68
N GLY A 25 23.84 -3.81 -4.62
CA GLY A 25 22.88 -4.88 -4.90
C GLY A 25 22.68 -5.79 -3.68
N PHE A 26 23.76 -6.16 -2.99
CA PHE A 26 23.68 -6.97 -1.78
C PHE A 26 22.92 -6.25 -0.66
N ILE A 27 23.24 -4.97 -0.42
CA ILE A 27 22.53 -4.14 0.55
C ILE A 27 21.03 -4.04 0.19
N ALA A 28 20.71 -3.87 -1.10
CA ALA A 28 19.33 -3.79 -1.56
C ALA A 28 18.58 -5.09 -1.29
N LEU A 29 19.19 -6.25 -1.57
CA LEU A 29 18.60 -7.57 -1.30
C LEU A 29 18.28 -7.77 0.18
N GLU A 30 19.16 -7.34 1.10
CA GLU A 30 18.91 -7.43 2.54
C GLU A 30 17.85 -6.43 3.03
N ARG A 31 17.73 -5.27 2.40
CA ARG A 31 16.85 -4.16 2.83
C ARG A 31 15.43 -4.26 2.31
N ILE A 32 15.20 -4.92 1.18
CA ILE A 32 13.87 -5.00 0.58
C ILE A 32 12.99 -5.90 1.46
N PRO A 33 11.91 -5.37 2.06
CA PRO A 33 11.01 -6.16 2.90
C PRO A 33 10.24 -7.15 2.03
N ILE A 34 10.36 -8.44 2.35
CA ILE A 34 9.61 -9.49 1.67
C ILE A 34 8.22 -9.59 2.31
N GLN A 35 7.18 -9.38 1.51
CA GLN A 35 5.79 -9.59 1.91
C GLN A 35 5.29 -10.91 1.32
N LEU A 36 4.93 -11.87 2.17
CA LEU A 36 4.47 -13.20 1.74
C LEU A 36 3.08 -13.16 1.07
N ALA A 37 2.24 -12.24 1.51
CA ALA A 37 0.97 -11.93 0.89
C ALA A 37 0.91 -10.41 0.71
N PRO A 38 0.38 -9.91 -0.42
CA PRO A 38 0.11 -8.49 -0.56
C PRO A 38 -0.93 -8.09 0.47
N ASP A 39 -0.73 -6.93 1.09
CA ASP A 39 -1.75 -6.33 1.92
C ASP A 39 -2.95 -5.94 1.03
N VAL A 40 -4.06 -6.66 1.19
CA VAL A 40 -5.35 -6.39 0.54
C VAL A 40 -6.24 -5.59 1.48
N ASN A 41 -5.74 -4.46 2.00
CA ASN A 41 -6.54 -3.49 2.73
C ASN A 41 -7.65 -2.95 1.84
N LYS A 42 -8.84 -3.56 1.94
CA LYS A 42 -10.07 -2.92 1.49
C LYS A 42 -10.43 -1.88 2.55
N PRO A 43 -10.66 -0.60 2.17
CA PRO A 43 -11.14 0.38 3.14
C PRO A 43 -12.52 -0.06 3.62
N VAL A 44 -12.62 -0.41 4.91
CA VAL A 44 -13.89 -0.76 5.56
C VAL A 44 -14.20 0.32 6.58
N ILE A 45 -15.40 0.88 6.49
CA ILE A 45 -15.91 1.86 7.45
C ILE A 45 -17.03 1.18 8.23
N THR A 46 -16.86 1.08 9.54
CA THR A 46 -17.87 0.52 10.46
C THR A 46 -18.50 1.65 11.26
N VAL A 47 -19.82 1.80 11.14
CA VAL A 47 -20.60 2.73 11.95
C VAL A 47 -21.38 1.92 12.98
N THR A 48 -21.19 2.21 14.27
CA THR A 48 -21.92 1.55 15.35
C THR A 48 -22.75 2.58 16.11
N THR A 49 -24.05 2.38 16.15
CA THR A 49 -24.99 3.28 16.83
C THR A 49 -25.53 2.60 18.09
N TRP A 50 -25.37 3.27 19.24
CA TRP A 50 -25.87 2.81 20.53
C TRP A 50 -27.02 3.72 20.98
N TRP A 51 -28.18 3.15 21.26
CA TRP A 51 -29.33 3.90 21.75
C TRP A 51 -30.12 3.11 22.81
N TYR A 52 -30.38 3.74 23.95
CA TYR A 52 -31.06 3.11 25.08
C TYR A 52 -32.54 3.50 25.11
N GLY A 53 -33.39 2.58 25.57
CA GLY A 53 -34.80 2.85 25.82
C GLY A 53 -35.72 2.83 24.59
N ALA A 54 -35.21 2.44 23.42
CA ALA A 54 -36.02 2.17 22.23
C ALA A 54 -35.99 0.67 21.89
N SER A 55 -37.07 0.17 21.29
CA SER A 55 -37.07 -1.19 20.78
C SER A 55 -36.09 -1.33 19.59
N PRO A 56 -35.53 -2.52 19.34
CA PRO A 56 -34.63 -2.74 18.19
C PRO A 56 -35.26 -2.30 16.86
N TYR A 57 -36.57 -2.49 16.71
CA TYR A 57 -37.32 -2.13 15.51
C TYR A 57 -37.41 -0.60 15.30
N GLU A 58 -37.62 0.15 16.37
CA GLU A 58 -37.65 1.61 16.30
C GLU A 58 -36.26 2.17 15.98
N ILE A 59 -35.19 1.61 16.55
CA ILE A 59 -33.81 2.01 16.26
C ILE A 59 -33.48 1.76 14.78
N GLU A 60 -33.86 0.61 14.24
CA GLU A 60 -33.65 0.29 12.83
C GLU A 60 -34.38 1.29 11.93
N ARG A 61 -35.68 1.49 12.17
CA ARG A 61 -36.53 2.31 11.32
C ARG A 61 -36.17 3.79 11.36
N GLU A 62 -35.98 4.36 12.55
CA GLU A 62 -35.83 5.80 12.73
C GLU A 62 -34.38 6.28 12.62
N ILE A 63 -33.42 5.40 12.94
CA ILE A 63 -32.01 5.78 13.02
C ILE A 63 -31.19 5.09 11.93
N VAL A 64 -31.17 3.74 11.90
CA VAL A 64 -30.30 2.99 10.99
C VAL A 64 -30.68 3.22 9.52
N ASN A 65 -31.97 3.09 9.16
CA ASN A 65 -32.43 3.27 7.78
C ASN A 65 -32.13 4.67 7.26
N ARG A 66 -32.32 5.69 8.10
CA ARG A 66 -32.03 7.09 7.74
C ARG A 66 -30.53 7.32 7.56
N GLN A 67 -29.68 6.70 8.38
CA GLN A 67 -28.24 6.72 8.19
C GLN A 67 -27.86 6.04 6.86
N GLU A 68 -28.41 4.86 6.57
CA GLU A 68 -28.15 4.16 5.31
C GLU A 68 -28.57 4.97 4.07
N GLU A 69 -29.73 5.63 4.09
CA GLU A 69 -30.19 6.45 2.97
C GLU A 69 -29.20 7.56 2.61
N VAL A 70 -28.61 8.20 3.62
CA VAL A 70 -27.59 9.25 3.41
C VAL A 70 -26.25 8.64 3.00
N LEU A 71 -25.86 7.51 3.60
CA LEU A 71 -24.57 6.86 3.35
C LEU A 71 -24.51 6.14 1.98
N LYS A 72 -25.65 5.74 1.41
CA LYS A 72 -25.76 5.13 0.08
C LYS A 72 -25.26 6.03 -1.06
N GLY A 73 -25.21 7.35 -0.85
CA GLY A 73 -24.78 8.33 -1.86
C GLY A 73 -23.28 8.62 -1.89
N ILE A 74 -22.47 7.98 -1.05
CA ILE A 74 -21.04 8.29 -0.93
C ILE A 74 -20.25 7.66 -2.09
N GLU A 75 -19.56 8.49 -2.85
CA GLU A 75 -18.70 8.07 -3.95
C GLU A 75 -17.56 7.17 -3.42
N GLY A 76 -17.49 5.92 -3.89
CA GLY A 76 -16.53 4.92 -3.41
C GLY A 76 -17.08 3.92 -2.38
N SER A 77 -18.34 4.01 -1.95
CA SER A 77 -19.00 2.90 -1.26
C SER A 77 -19.43 1.84 -2.28
N LYS A 78 -18.84 0.65 -2.22
CA LYS A 78 -19.32 -0.55 -2.94
C LYS A 78 -20.06 -1.46 -1.98
#